data_AF-A0AAE4YEC6-F1
#
_entry.id   AF-A0AAE4YEC6-F1
#
_cell.length_a   1.000
_cell.length_b   1.000
_cell.length_c   1.000
_cell.angle_alpha   90.00
_cell.angle_beta   90.00
_cell.angle_gamma   90.00
#
_symmetry.space_group_name_H-M   'P 1'
#
loop_
_entity.id
_entity.type
_entity.pdbx_description
1 polymer ?
#
loop_
_entity_poly.entity_id
_entity_poly.type
_entity_poly.pdbx_seq_one_letter_code
_entity_poly.pdbx_strand_id
1 'polypeptide(L)'
;MQIPDDISVILREIDQSLREKAVPPHSRPVMAVIEFGKQFRISLPLAKLPPGAPAELVATSSYTDRIQRWYEDVYGDLIKVDFSEKAKVAVLADGDIWELRVPLFYGTVVIEVSRNWPIQTQNMIGAKVLHIDACTSLVGITDARLQHFSEGDLNEVYGLFAIGLDVQRAFDRFRKADPMFAAAEDDWAAAVANMIRQSPNWGHARWASLQMTEKFLKGQIKLVGDVPFKRDHDLMGLHEALARSAPGLNLKHLLADIQCGAGVRYNDPKTPSTRQQAYAAHKASLLVVRVLGEAKYG
;
A
#
# COMPACT_ATOMS: atom_id res chain seq x y z
N MET A 1 -41.82 5.58 10.18
CA MET A 1 -41.75 5.33 8.72
C MET A 1 -41.59 3.83 8.56
N GLN A 2 -42.46 3.18 7.80
CA GLN A 2 -42.35 1.73 7.56
C GLN A 2 -41.25 1.48 6.54
N ILE A 3 -40.35 0.54 6.82
CA ILE A 3 -39.28 0.16 5.88
C ILE A 3 -39.92 -0.69 4.78
N PRO A 4 -39.78 -0.33 3.49
CA PRO A 4 -40.31 -1.13 2.39
C PRO A 4 -39.63 -2.51 2.30
N ASP A 5 -40.38 -3.50 1.81
CA ASP A 5 -39.84 -4.83 1.57
C ASP A 5 -38.80 -4.84 0.46
N ASP A 6 -38.87 -3.94 -0.53
CA ASP A 6 -37.78 -3.67 -1.48
C ASP A 6 -37.08 -2.36 -1.12
N ILE A 7 -35.84 -2.47 -0.67
CA ILE A 7 -35.01 -1.32 -0.29
C ILE A 7 -34.17 -0.77 -1.45
N SER A 8 -34.20 -1.38 -2.64
CA SER A 8 -33.29 -1.06 -3.75
C SER A 8 -33.37 0.39 -4.22
N VAL A 9 -34.55 0.99 -4.23
CA VAL A 9 -34.75 2.41 -4.60
C VAL A 9 -34.05 3.33 -3.59
N ILE A 10 -34.23 3.06 -2.30
CA ILE A 10 -33.58 3.80 -1.21
C ILE A 10 -32.05 3.66 -1.30
N LEU A 11 -31.55 2.45 -1.60
CA LEU A 11 -30.11 2.23 -1.76
C LEU A 11 -29.53 2.99 -2.95
N ARG A 12 -30.26 3.11 -4.06
CA ARG A 12 -29.84 3.95 -5.20
C ARG A 12 -29.73 5.43 -4.83
N GLU A 13 -30.68 5.94 -4.05
CA GLU A 13 -30.67 7.34 -3.59
C GLU A 13 -29.50 7.61 -2.64
N ILE A 14 -29.30 6.72 -1.65
CA ILE A 14 -28.16 6.78 -0.72
C ILE A 14 -26.85 6.73 -1.52
N ASP A 15 -26.71 5.77 -2.44
CA ASP A 15 -25.51 5.60 -3.25
C ASP A 15 -25.22 6.83 -4.13
N GLN A 16 -26.25 7.44 -4.72
CA GLN A 16 -26.12 8.67 -5.49
C GLN A 16 -25.57 9.82 -4.64
N SER A 17 -26.11 10.02 -3.44
CA SER A 17 -25.60 11.01 -2.47
C SER A 17 -24.14 10.71 -2.06
N LEU A 18 -23.78 9.43 -1.88
CA LEU A 18 -22.39 9.03 -1.58
C LEU A 18 -21.44 9.31 -2.75
N ARG A 19 -21.89 9.12 -4.01
CA ARG A 19 -21.13 9.49 -5.22
C ARG A 19 -20.89 10.99 -5.30
N GLU A 20 -21.92 11.80 -5.04
CA GLU A 20 -21.82 13.27 -5.03
C GLU A 20 -20.84 13.78 -3.97
N LYS A 21 -20.72 13.07 -2.85
CA LYS A 21 -19.74 13.32 -1.78
C LYS A 21 -18.35 12.73 -2.06
N ALA A 22 -18.11 12.19 -3.26
CA ALA A 22 -16.87 11.54 -3.67
C ALA A 22 -16.42 10.40 -2.73
N VAL A 23 -17.36 9.72 -2.07
CA VAL A 23 -17.04 8.55 -1.24
C VAL A 23 -16.57 7.41 -2.16
N PRO A 24 -15.41 6.78 -1.92
CA PRO A 24 -14.90 5.73 -2.79
C PRO A 24 -15.75 4.45 -2.68
N PRO A 25 -15.89 3.66 -3.77
CA PRO A 25 -16.78 2.48 -3.80
C PRO A 25 -16.64 1.53 -2.61
N HIS A 26 -15.43 1.15 -2.21
CA HIS A 26 -15.17 0.25 -1.08
C HIS A 26 -15.69 0.76 0.28
N SER A 27 -15.83 2.07 0.45
CA SER A 27 -16.38 2.67 1.67
C SER A 27 -17.91 2.80 1.66
N ARG A 28 -18.53 2.71 0.47
CA ARG A 28 -19.98 2.98 0.31
C ARG A 28 -20.88 1.98 1.05
N PRO A 29 -20.61 0.67 1.12
CA PRO A 29 -21.48 -0.26 1.84
C PRO A 29 -21.63 0.11 3.32
N VAL A 30 -20.52 0.40 4.01
CA VAL A 30 -20.54 0.80 5.43
C VAL A 30 -21.25 2.13 5.61
N MET A 31 -20.96 3.11 4.74
CA MET A 31 -21.62 4.42 4.78
C MET A 31 -23.12 4.32 4.50
N ALA A 32 -23.54 3.42 3.61
CA ALA A 32 -24.95 3.19 3.31
C ALA A 32 -25.69 2.58 4.49
N VAL A 33 -25.08 1.66 5.25
CA VAL A 33 -25.65 1.15 6.50
C VAL A 33 -25.88 2.29 7.50
N ILE A 34 -24.92 3.20 7.63
CA ILE A 34 -25.03 4.38 8.52
C ILE A 34 -26.17 5.30 8.06
N GLU A 35 -26.23 5.66 6.79
CA GLU A 35 -27.25 6.58 6.25
C GLU A 35 -28.65 5.95 6.29
N PHE A 36 -28.78 4.65 5.99
CA PHE A 36 -30.04 3.93 6.11
C PHE A 36 -30.52 3.88 7.57
N GLY A 37 -29.62 3.60 8.52
CA GLY A 37 -29.93 3.61 9.95
C GLY A 37 -30.42 4.97 10.43
N LYS A 38 -29.79 6.06 9.98
CA LYS A 38 -30.25 7.43 10.27
C LYS A 38 -31.64 7.72 9.69
N GLN A 39 -31.89 7.33 8.44
CA GLN A 39 -33.15 7.59 7.74
C GLN A 39 -34.33 6.91 8.44
N PHE A 40 -34.16 5.66 8.89
CA PHE A 40 -35.22 4.88 9.54
C PHE A 40 -35.16 4.89 11.07
N ARG A 41 -34.16 5.56 11.66
CA ARG A 41 -33.92 5.65 13.11
C ARG A 41 -33.77 4.26 13.75
N ILE A 42 -32.99 3.39 13.11
CA ILE A 42 -32.68 2.05 13.58
C ILE A 42 -31.17 1.88 13.76
N SER A 43 -30.77 1.11 14.76
CA SER A 43 -29.38 0.69 14.95
C SER A 43 -29.11 -0.51 14.07
N LEU A 44 -28.05 -0.44 13.25
CA LEU A 44 -27.65 -1.52 12.35
C LEU A 44 -26.25 -2.00 12.69
N PRO A 45 -25.98 -3.31 12.70
CA PRO A 45 -24.62 -3.81 12.83
C PRO A 45 -23.80 -3.46 11.58
N LEU A 46 -22.56 -3.01 11.77
CA LEU A 46 -21.60 -2.74 10.69
C LEU A 46 -20.75 -3.97 10.34
N ALA A 47 -20.75 -5.00 11.20
CA ALA A 47 -19.98 -6.22 11.06
C ALA A 47 -20.82 -7.42 11.53
N LYS A 48 -20.34 -8.64 11.25
CA LYS A 48 -20.98 -9.86 11.76
C LYS A 48 -21.08 -9.80 13.28
N LEU A 49 -22.28 -10.06 13.78
CA LEU A 49 -22.57 -10.06 15.20
C LEU A 49 -21.91 -11.27 15.89
N PRO A 50 -21.27 -11.09 17.06
CA PRO A 50 -20.76 -12.21 17.84
C PRO A 50 -21.91 -13.04 18.44
N PRO A 51 -21.66 -14.30 18.86
CA PRO A 51 -22.62 -15.07 19.63
C PRO A 51 -23.08 -14.30 20.88
N GLY A 52 -24.40 -14.21 21.11
CA GLY A 52 -24.98 -13.50 22.25
C GLY A 52 -25.19 -11.98 22.05
N ALA A 53 -25.11 -11.48 20.82
CA ALA A 53 -25.41 -10.08 20.53
C ALA A 53 -26.85 -9.67 20.95
N PRO A 54 -27.09 -8.40 21.31
CA PRO A 54 -28.40 -7.89 21.69
C PRO A 54 -29.48 -8.23 20.65
N ALA A 55 -30.64 -8.71 21.12
CA ALA A 55 -31.74 -9.15 20.25
C ALA A 55 -32.20 -8.06 19.25
N GLU A 56 -32.12 -6.79 19.64
CA GLU A 56 -32.43 -5.64 18.78
C GLU A 56 -31.47 -5.52 17.58
N LEU A 57 -30.17 -5.78 17.77
CA LEU A 57 -29.19 -5.80 16.68
C LEU A 57 -29.33 -7.04 15.80
N VAL A 58 -29.72 -8.18 16.38
CA VAL A 58 -30.01 -9.40 15.63
C VAL A 58 -31.25 -9.21 14.74
N ALA A 59 -32.29 -8.52 15.24
CA ALA A 59 -33.51 -8.28 14.46
C ALA A 59 -33.27 -7.39 13.22
N THR A 60 -32.30 -6.48 13.30
CA THR A 60 -31.99 -5.51 12.25
C THR A 60 -30.86 -5.97 11.31
N SER A 61 -30.13 -7.05 11.65
CA SER A 61 -28.98 -7.53 10.86
C SER A 61 -29.35 -7.91 9.42
N SER A 62 -30.59 -8.35 9.21
CA SER A 62 -31.11 -8.66 7.88
C SER A 62 -31.06 -7.48 6.92
N TYR A 63 -31.21 -6.24 7.40
CA TYR A 63 -31.07 -5.05 6.57
C TYR A 63 -29.61 -4.78 6.19
N THR A 64 -28.67 -4.95 7.13
CA THR A 64 -27.23 -4.88 6.84
C THR A 64 -26.84 -5.89 5.74
N ASP A 65 -27.29 -7.14 5.85
CA ASP A 65 -26.99 -8.18 4.87
C ASP A 65 -27.55 -7.83 3.48
N ARG A 66 -28.77 -7.29 3.43
CA ARG A 66 -29.41 -6.86 2.18
C ARG A 66 -28.69 -5.67 1.54
N ILE A 67 -28.22 -4.71 2.34
CA ILE A 67 -27.41 -3.59 1.89
C ILE A 67 -26.09 -4.10 1.31
N GLN A 68 -25.38 -4.99 2.03
CA GLN A 68 -24.13 -5.58 1.54
C GLN A 68 -24.32 -6.31 0.21
N ARG A 69 -25.32 -7.19 0.12
CA ARG A 69 -25.61 -7.93 -1.13
C ARG A 69 -25.91 -7.00 -2.30
N TRP A 70 -26.72 -5.95 -2.08
CA TRP A 70 -27.00 -4.99 -3.14
C TRP A 70 -25.72 -4.31 -3.66
N TYR A 71 -24.80 -3.93 -2.76
CA TYR A 71 -23.52 -3.35 -3.16
C TYR A 71 -22.60 -4.38 -3.83
N GLU A 72 -22.57 -5.63 -3.36
CA GLU A 72 -21.86 -6.74 -4.02
C GLU A 72 -22.38 -6.95 -5.45
N ASP A 73 -23.69 -6.94 -5.65
CA ASP A 73 -24.33 -7.12 -6.96
C ASP A 73 -24.05 -5.94 -7.91
N VAL A 74 -24.05 -4.71 -7.39
CA VAL A 74 -23.89 -3.49 -8.21
C VAL A 74 -22.43 -3.21 -8.54
N TYR A 75 -21.51 -3.45 -7.61
CA TYR A 75 -20.11 -3.03 -7.73
C TYR A 75 -19.13 -4.20 -7.86
N GLY A 76 -19.54 -5.42 -7.50
CA GLY A 76 -18.69 -6.60 -7.54
C GLY A 76 -17.37 -6.38 -6.82
N ASP A 77 -16.27 -6.52 -7.56
CA ASP A 77 -14.93 -6.41 -6.99
C ASP A 77 -14.53 -4.98 -6.60
N LEU A 78 -15.25 -3.95 -7.05
CA LEU A 78 -14.93 -2.55 -6.71
C LEU A 78 -15.15 -2.20 -5.24
N ILE A 79 -15.93 -3.00 -4.49
CA ILE A 79 -16.10 -2.80 -3.05
C ILE A 79 -15.07 -3.55 -2.20
N LYS A 80 -14.29 -4.45 -2.82
CA LYS A 80 -13.24 -5.17 -2.10
C LYS A 80 -12.18 -4.17 -1.64
N VAL A 81 -11.93 -4.14 -0.33
CA VAL A 81 -10.89 -3.29 0.25
C VAL A 81 -9.54 -3.97 0.02
N ASP A 82 -8.69 -3.35 -0.80
CA ASP A 82 -7.27 -3.65 -0.81
C ASP A 82 -6.60 -2.93 0.36
N PHE A 83 -6.49 -3.60 1.52
CA PHE A 83 -5.79 -3.07 2.70
C PHE A 83 -4.28 -2.86 2.47
N SER A 84 -3.78 -3.15 1.27
CA SER A 84 -2.42 -2.91 0.81
C SER A 84 -2.36 -1.94 -0.39
N GLU A 85 -3.45 -1.25 -0.75
CA GLU A 85 -3.57 -0.46 -1.99
C GLU A 85 -2.35 0.44 -2.27
N LYS A 86 -1.79 1.05 -1.22
CA LYS A 86 -0.60 1.91 -1.30
C LYS A 86 0.72 1.27 -0.89
N ALA A 87 0.70 0.11 -0.24
CA ALA A 87 1.88 -0.55 0.29
C ALA A 87 2.14 -1.85 -0.49
N LYS A 88 2.79 -1.69 -1.65
CA LYS A 88 3.13 -2.77 -2.57
C LYS A 88 4.62 -2.74 -2.83
N VAL A 89 5.23 -3.89 -3.01
CA VAL A 89 6.66 -4.00 -3.32
C VAL A 89 6.82 -4.91 -4.54
N ALA A 90 7.70 -4.55 -5.46
CA ALA A 90 8.08 -5.46 -6.53
C ALA A 90 9.19 -6.38 -6.02
N VAL A 91 9.05 -7.70 -6.23
CA VAL A 91 10.02 -8.72 -5.80
C VAL A 91 10.51 -9.51 -7.01
N LEU A 92 11.82 -9.60 -7.21
CA LEU A 92 12.43 -10.45 -8.23
C LEU A 92 12.68 -11.85 -7.64
N ALA A 93 11.90 -12.84 -8.09
CA ALA A 93 11.99 -14.22 -7.62
C ALA A 93 11.69 -15.22 -8.75
N ASP A 94 12.46 -16.31 -8.82
CA ASP A 94 12.36 -17.35 -9.87
C ASP A 94 12.37 -16.75 -11.30
N GLY A 95 13.21 -15.73 -11.50
CA GLY A 95 13.35 -15.08 -12.81
C GLY A 95 12.19 -14.16 -13.23
N ASP A 96 11.17 -13.95 -12.40
CA ASP A 96 10.00 -13.10 -12.65
C ASP A 96 9.87 -11.98 -11.59
N ILE A 97 9.18 -10.87 -11.92
CA ILE A 97 8.86 -9.80 -10.94
C ILE A 97 7.42 -9.98 -10.48
N TRP A 98 7.24 -10.09 -9.17
CA TRP A 98 5.96 -10.28 -8.51
C TRP A 98 5.53 -9.00 -7.78
N GLU A 99 4.22 -8.72 -7.77
CA GLU A 99 3.64 -7.76 -6.82
C GLU A 99 3.52 -8.45 -5.46
N LEU A 100 4.22 -7.93 -4.45
CA LEU A 100 4.10 -8.33 -3.06
C LEU A 100 3.25 -7.28 -2.32
N ARG A 101 2.12 -7.72 -1.77
CA ARG A 101 1.22 -6.86 -0.99
C ARG A 101 1.68 -6.78 0.45
N VAL A 102 1.71 -5.58 1.01
CA VAL A 102 2.06 -5.34 2.41
C VAL A 102 0.78 -4.91 3.14
N PRO A 103 0.09 -5.83 3.84
CA PRO A 103 -1.18 -5.52 4.48
C PRO A 103 -1.00 -4.60 5.69
N LEU A 104 -1.98 -3.73 5.93
CA LEU A 104 -2.09 -3.00 7.18
C LEU A 104 -2.41 -3.96 8.33
N PHE A 105 -1.63 -3.90 9.41
CA PHE A 105 -1.91 -4.63 10.64
C PHE A 105 -1.64 -3.80 11.90
N TYR A 106 -2.42 -4.08 12.94
CA TYR A 106 -2.29 -3.46 14.26
C TYR A 106 -1.74 -4.50 15.24
N GLY A 107 -0.58 -4.21 15.85
CA GLY A 107 0.06 -5.09 16.84
C GLY A 107 1.40 -5.67 16.38
N THR A 108 1.85 -6.72 17.05
CA THR A 108 3.11 -7.41 16.75
C THR A 108 2.89 -8.42 15.63
N VAL A 109 3.81 -8.46 14.66
CA VAL A 109 3.77 -9.40 13.54
C VAL A 109 5.03 -10.26 13.54
N VAL A 110 4.84 -11.56 13.33
CA VAL A 110 5.89 -12.52 13.04
C VAL A 110 5.79 -12.85 11.55
N ILE A 111 6.85 -12.52 10.81
CA ILE A 111 6.95 -12.76 9.38
C ILE A 111 7.68 -14.08 9.18
N GLU A 112 7.12 -14.94 8.35
CA GLU A 112 7.76 -16.16 7.87
C GLU A 112 7.72 -16.20 6.33
N VAL A 113 8.53 -17.09 5.75
CA VAL A 113 8.46 -17.43 4.33
C VAL A 113 8.49 -18.94 4.21
N SER A 114 7.55 -19.51 3.46
CA SER A 114 7.42 -20.94 3.28
C SER A 114 7.10 -21.26 1.83
N ARG A 115 7.60 -22.41 1.34
CA ARG A 115 7.15 -22.98 0.07
C ARG A 115 5.79 -23.68 0.18
N ASN A 116 5.45 -24.08 1.40
CA ASN A 116 4.22 -24.78 1.70
C ASN A 116 3.17 -23.76 2.07
N TRP A 117 2.06 -23.75 1.35
CA TRP A 117 0.92 -22.91 1.67
C TRP A 117 0.46 -23.20 3.10
N PRO A 118 0.23 -22.19 3.95
CA PRO A 118 -0.23 -22.42 5.30
C PRO A 118 -1.59 -23.13 5.28
N ILE A 119 -1.67 -24.28 5.96
CA ILE A 119 -2.86 -25.15 5.95
C ILE A 119 -4.10 -24.46 6.55
N GLN A 120 -3.92 -23.41 7.35
CA GLN A 120 -4.95 -22.45 7.77
C GLN A 120 -4.29 -21.49 8.75
N THR A 121 -3.87 -20.31 8.31
CA THR A 121 -3.72 -19.20 9.25
C THR A 121 -5.08 -18.51 9.32
N GLN A 122 -5.89 -18.95 10.27
CA GLN A 122 -7.00 -18.11 10.73
C GLN A 122 -6.38 -16.82 11.23
N ASN A 123 -6.48 -15.75 10.44
CA ASN A 123 -6.25 -14.38 10.90
C ASN A 123 -7.31 -14.10 11.98
N MET A 124 -7.09 -14.59 13.19
CA MET A 124 -7.96 -14.35 14.32
C MET A 124 -7.82 -12.88 14.69
N ILE A 125 -8.86 -12.11 14.39
CA ILE A 125 -9.07 -10.78 14.94
C ILE A 125 -9.03 -10.93 16.47
N GLY A 126 -7.98 -10.41 17.12
CA GLY A 126 -7.76 -10.50 18.56
C GLY A 126 -6.50 -11.24 19.03
N ALA A 127 -5.71 -11.84 18.11
CA ALA A 127 -4.40 -12.38 18.48
C ALA A 127 -3.40 -11.24 18.77
N LYS A 128 -2.69 -11.32 19.91
CA LYS A 128 -1.66 -10.34 20.31
C LYS A 128 -0.45 -10.34 19.36
N VAL A 129 -0.27 -11.42 18.61
CA VAL A 129 0.78 -11.63 17.61
C VAL A 129 0.14 -12.22 16.36
N LEU A 130 0.34 -11.58 15.22
CA LEU A 130 -0.14 -12.06 13.92
C LEU A 130 1.02 -12.78 13.20
N HIS A 131 0.81 -14.02 12.79
CA HIS A 131 1.76 -14.77 11.98
C HIS A 131 1.40 -14.61 10.50
N ILE A 132 2.35 -14.14 9.70
CA ILE A 132 2.14 -13.91 8.26
C ILE A 132 3.24 -14.61 7.49
N ASP A 133 2.83 -15.52 6.60
CA ASP A 133 3.70 -16.00 5.54
C ASP A 133 3.71 -15.00 4.38
N ALA A 134 4.84 -14.32 4.17
CA ALA A 134 4.98 -13.29 3.15
C ALA A 134 4.79 -13.84 1.73
N CYS A 135 5.05 -15.12 1.48
CA CYS A 135 4.84 -15.74 0.17
C CYS A 135 3.36 -15.74 -0.23
N THR A 136 2.44 -15.84 0.73
CA THR A 136 0.99 -15.77 0.46
C THR A 136 0.52 -14.38 0.03
N SER A 137 1.36 -13.36 0.21
CA SER A 137 1.07 -11.98 -0.18
C SER A 137 1.55 -11.65 -1.61
N LEU A 138 2.19 -12.60 -2.31
CA LEU A 138 2.54 -12.46 -3.71
C LEU A 138 1.30 -12.61 -4.58
N VAL A 139 1.01 -11.60 -5.42
CA VAL A 139 -0.18 -11.61 -6.25
C VAL A 139 -0.07 -12.65 -7.35
N GLY A 140 -1.04 -13.57 -7.40
CA GLY A 140 -1.14 -14.57 -8.46
C GLY A 140 -0.10 -15.68 -8.39
N ILE A 141 0.68 -15.78 -7.30
CA ILE A 141 1.57 -16.92 -7.09
C ILE A 141 0.74 -18.21 -6.98
N THR A 142 1.23 -19.29 -7.57
CA THR A 142 0.63 -20.62 -7.46
C THR A 142 1.51 -21.52 -6.62
N ASP A 143 0.94 -22.55 -5.98
CA ASP A 143 1.71 -23.54 -5.22
C ASP A 143 2.84 -24.14 -6.08
N ALA A 144 2.54 -24.52 -7.32
CA ALA A 144 3.52 -25.08 -8.24
C ALA A 144 4.69 -24.11 -8.52
N ARG A 145 4.41 -22.81 -8.68
CA ARG A 145 5.45 -21.81 -8.89
C ARG A 145 6.27 -21.56 -7.62
N LEU A 146 5.61 -21.49 -6.48
CA LEU A 146 6.25 -21.26 -5.19
C LEU A 146 7.24 -22.39 -4.84
N GLN A 147 6.97 -23.63 -5.26
CA GLN A 147 7.90 -24.75 -5.11
C GLN A 147 9.22 -24.60 -5.89
N HIS A 148 9.27 -23.76 -6.93
CA HIS A 148 10.51 -23.49 -7.67
C HIS A 148 11.41 -22.48 -6.97
N PHE A 149 10.89 -21.71 -6.02
CA PHE A 149 11.65 -20.64 -5.37
C PHE A 149 12.87 -21.24 -4.64
N SER A 150 14.05 -20.73 -4.95
CA SER A 150 15.27 -21.02 -4.21
C SER A 150 15.24 -20.39 -2.82
N GLU A 151 16.18 -20.76 -1.94
CA GLU A 151 16.37 -20.04 -0.67
C GLU A 151 16.67 -18.56 -0.88
N GLY A 152 17.35 -18.20 -1.99
CA GLY A 152 17.59 -16.81 -2.36
C GLY A 152 16.29 -16.07 -2.67
N ASP A 153 15.37 -16.70 -3.38
CA ASP A 153 14.07 -16.13 -3.70
C ASP A 153 13.22 -15.93 -2.45
N LEU A 154 13.18 -16.91 -1.54
CA LEU A 154 12.47 -16.80 -0.26
C LEU A 154 13.04 -15.67 0.61
N ASN A 155 14.37 -15.57 0.68
CA ASN A 155 15.03 -14.48 1.41
C ASN A 155 14.74 -13.11 0.80
N GLU A 156 14.65 -13.02 -0.52
CA GLU A 156 14.28 -11.77 -1.20
C GLU A 156 12.83 -11.37 -0.88
N VAL A 157 11.88 -12.32 -0.91
CA VAL A 157 10.48 -12.10 -0.51
C VAL A 157 10.42 -11.63 0.94
N TYR A 158 11.08 -12.33 1.87
CA TYR A 158 11.11 -11.96 3.29
C TYR A 158 11.67 -10.55 3.48
N GLY A 159 12.84 -10.29 2.89
CA GLY A 159 13.54 -9.02 3.03
C GLY A 159 12.71 -7.85 2.52
N LEU A 160 12.11 -8.00 1.35
CA LEU A 160 11.27 -6.96 0.77
C LEU A 160 9.92 -6.79 1.47
N PHE A 161 9.34 -7.85 2.03
CA PHE A 161 8.17 -7.73 2.90
C PHE A 161 8.49 -6.91 4.14
N ALA A 162 9.59 -7.24 4.83
CA ALA A 162 10.03 -6.51 6.02
C ALA A 162 10.38 -5.04 5.72
N ILE A 163 11.09 -4.78 4.61
CA ILE A 163 11.39 -3.41 4.17
C ILE A 163 10.10 -2.66 3.84
N GLY A 164 9.17 -3.29 3.11
CA GLY A 164 7.88 -2.68 2.76
C GLY A 164 7.07 -2.25 3.98
N LEU A 165 7.12 -3.02 5.07
CA LEU A 165 6.50 -2.66 6.34
C LEU A 165 7.13 -1.45 7.00
N ASP A 166 8.46 -1.40 7.03
CA ASP A 166 9.16 -0.25 7.60
C ASP A 166 8.92 1.01 6.77
N VAL A 167 8.86 0.89 5.44
CA VAL A 167 8.50 1.99 4.53
C VAL A 167 7.06 2.45 4.74
N GLN A 168 6.09 1.54 4.88
CA GLN A 168 4.70 1.87 5.18
C GLN A 168 4.59 2.64 6.50
N ARG A 169 5.28 2.17 7.55
CA ARG A 169 5.34 2.86 8.85
C ARG A 169 5.98 4.26 8.75
N ALA A 170 7.02 4.40 7.92
CA ALA A 170 7.63 5.70 7.66
C ALA A 170 6.63 6.66 7.02
N PHE A 171 5.88 6.21 6.01
CA PHE A 171 4.82 7.03 5.42
C PHE A 171 3.72 7.35 6.43
N ASP A 172 3.23 6.39 7.21
CA ASP A 172 2.20 6.67 8.22
C ASP A 172 2.65 7.72 9.25
N ARG A 173 3.94 7.74 9.61
CA ARG A 173 4.53 8.75 10.49
C ARG A 173 4.55 10.15 9.83
N PHE A 174 4.97 10.25 8.58
CA PHE A 174 5.31 11.54 7.96
C PHE A 174 4.24 12.09 7.00
N ARG A 175 3.28 11.28 6.52
CA ARG A 175 2.30 11.64 5.47
C ARG A 175 1.53 12.94 5.76
N LYS A 176 1.28 13.24 7.04
CA LYS A 176 0.55 14.46 7.47
C LYS A 176 1.44 15.67 7.74
N ALA A 177 2.76 15.49 7.76
CA ALA A 177 3.71 16.53 8.15
C ALA A 177 4.06 17.48 6.98
N ASP A 178 4.15 16.96 5.75
CA ASP A 178 4.36 17.76 4.53
C ASP A 178 3.74 17.04 3.31
N PRO A 179 3.12 17.78 2.35
CA PRO A 179 2.54 17.18 1.14
C PRO A 179 3.52 16.35 0.29
N MET A 180 4.83 16.59 0.40
CA MET A 180 5.85 15.82 -0.33
C MET A 180 5.83 14.33 0.05
N PHE A 181 5.49 13.98 1.29
CA PHE A 181 5.43 12.58 1.71
C PHE A 181 4.27 11.83 1.04
N ALA A 182 3.09 12.44 0.95
CA ALA A 182 1.97 11.86 0.22
C ALA A 182 2.29 11.69 -1.28
N ALA A 183 2.93 12.71 -1.89
CA ALA A 183 3.34 12.64 -3.28
C ALA A 183 4.44 11.58 -3.53
N ALA A 184 5.34 11.34 -2.57
CA ALA A 184 6.34 10.26 -2.64
C ALA A 184 5.70 8.87 -2.52
N GLU A 185 4.64 8.73 -1.73
CA GLU A 185 3.87 7.48 -1.63
C GLU A 185 3.17 7.13 -2.95
N ASP A 186 2.65 8.13 -3.65
CA ASP A 186 2.06 7.92 -4.98
C ASP A 186 3.12 7.46 -6.00
N ASP A 187 4.36 7.98 -5.92
CA ASP A 187 5.47 7.51 -6.77
C ASP A 187 5.93 6.09 -6.40
N TRP A 188 5.85 5.71 -5.12
CA TRP A 188 6.11 4.34 -4.70
C TRP A 188 5.15 3.37 -5.40
N ALA A 189 3.85 3.64 -5.35
CA ALA A 189 2.84 2.85 -6.05
C ALA A 189 3.08 2.83 -7.58
N ALA A 190 3.43 3.98 -8.16
CA ALA A 190 3.73 4.09 -9.59
C ALA A 190 4.96 3.26 -10.00
N ALA A 191 6.01 3.20 -9.17
CA ALA A 191 7.21 2.41 -9.45
C ALA A 191 6.86 0.92 -9.58
N VAL A 192 6.07 0.38 -8.64
CA VAL A 192 5.63 -1.01 -8.67
C VAL A 192 4.72 -1.28 -9.86
N ALA A 193 3.68 -0.46 -10.05
CA ALA A 193 2.71 -0.61 -11.14
C ALA A 193 3.37 -0.66 -12.53
N ASN A 194 4.41 0.15 -12.75
CA ASN A 194 5.13 0.15 -14.02
C ASN A 194 6.02 -1.10 -14.23
N MET A 195 6.43 -1.80 -13.17
CA MET A 195 7.22 -3.04 -13.27
C MET A 195 6.36 -4.29 -13.47
N ILE A 196 5.17 -4.35 -12.86
CA ILE A 196 4.34 -5.56 -12.81
C ILE A 196 3.30 -5.66 -13.94
N ARG A 197 3.01 -4.56 -14.63
CA ARG A 197 2.02 -4.54 -15.72
C ARG A 197 2.45 -5.45 -16.87
N GLN A 198 1.50 -5.98 -17.63
CA GLN A 198 1.74 -6.94 -18.73
C GLN A 198 2.81 -6.50 -19.74
N SER A 199 2.93 -5.20 -20.00
CA SER A 199 4.01 -4.62 -20.82
C SER A 199 4.81 -3.63 -19.96
N PRO A 200 5.79 -4.09 -19.16
CA PRO A 200 6.46 -3.23 -18.19
C PRO A 200 7.12 -2.00 -18.80
N ASN A 201 7.12 -0.89 -18.06
CA ASN A 201 7.80 0.34 -18.42
C ASN A 201 8.93 0.62 -17.45
N TRP A 202 10.09 0.03 -17.72
CA TRP A 202 11.27 0.11 -16.86
C TRP A 202 11.75 1.55 -16.66
N GLY A 203 11.65 2.39 -17.70
CA GLY A 203 12.01 3.81 -17.62
C GLY A 203 11.13 4.58 -16.64
N HIS A 204 9.80 4.40 -16.73
CA HIS A 204 8.87 5.01 -15.78
C HIS A 204 9.03 4.46 -14.35
N ALA A 205 9.31 3.16 -14.20
CA ALA A 205 9.58 2.58 -12.88
C ALA A 205 10.81 3.19 -12.20
N ARG A 206 11.91 3.39 -12.95
CA ARG A 206 13.12 4.08 -12.45
C ARG A 206 12.84 5.53 -12.11
N TRP A 207 12.14 6.23 -13.00
CA TRP A 207 11.76 7.63 -12.77
C TRP A 207 10.90 7.79 -11.51
N ALA A 208 9.90 6.93 -11.33
CA ALA A 208 9.06 6.94 -10.13
C ALA A 208 9.88 6.61 -8.87
N SER A 209 10.82 5.66 -8.93
CA SER A 209 11.72 5.37 -7.81
C SER A 209 12.58 6.59 -7.43
N LEU A 210 13.09 7.33 -8.42
CA LEU A 210 13.78 8.61 -8.20
C LEU A 210 12.87 9.65 -7.55
N GLN A 211 11.65 9.84 -8.08
CA GLN A 211 10.71 10.83 -7.58
C GLN A 211 10.26 10.54 -6.14
N MET A 212 10.01 9.27 -5.82
CA MET A 212 9.75 8.80 -4.46
C MET A 212 10.87 9.23 -3.52
N THR A 213 12.13 8.90 -3.86
CA THR A 213 13.29 9.24 -3.03
C THR A 213 13.50 10.75 -2.91
N GLU A 214 13.40 11.48 -4.01
CA GLU A 214 13.56 12.93 -4.07
C GLU A 214 12.55 13.64 -3.16
N LYS A 215 11.27 13.31 -3.29
CA LYS A 215 10.19 13.94 -2.52
C LYS A 215 10.29 13.57 -1.04
N PHE A 216 10.64 12.32 -0.71
CA PHE A 216 10.85 11.92 0.68
C PHE A 216 12.02 12.69 1.32
N LEU A 217 13.17 12.79 0.63
CA LEU A 217 14.32 13.59 1.08
C LEU A 217 13.95 15.07 1.27
N LYS A 218 13.23 15.67 0.31
CA LYS A 218 12.77 17.06 0.40
C LYS A 218 11.83 17.26 1.59
N GLY A 219 10.93 16.31 1.86
CA GLY A 219 10.10 16.29 3.05
C GLY A 219 10.95 16.32 4.32
N GLN A 220 11.94 15.43 4.45
CA GLN A 220 12.83 15.39 5.61
C GLN A 220 13.63 16.68 5.80
N ILE A 221 14.20 17.24 4.73
CA ILE A 221 14.95 18.51 4.81
C ILE A 221 14.07 19.64 5.34
N LYS A 222 12.81 19.71 4.89
CA LYS A 222 11.86 20.72 5.40
C LYS A 222 11.52 20.53 6.88
N LEU A 223 11.37 19.27 7.34
CA LEU A 223 11.09 18.98 8.75
C LEU A 223 12.25 19.36 9.67
N VAL A 224 13.48 19.18 9.21
CA VAL A 224 14.70 19.54 9.96
C VAL A 224 14.91 21.05 10.05
N GLY A 225 14.43 21.81 9.05
CA GLY A 225 14.53 23.27 9.00
C GLY A 225 15.77 23.78 8.25
N ASP A 226 15.53 24.74 7.35
CA ASP A 226 16.49 25.69 6.74
C ASP A 226 17.82 25.16 6.18
N VAL A 227 17.79 24.06 5.41
CA VAL A 227 18.86 23.78 4.45
C VAL A 227 18.40 24.14 3.03
N PRO A 228 18.94 25.20 2.40
CA PRO A 228 18.63 25.52 1.03
C PRO A 228 19.12 24.40 0.11
N PHE A 229 18.21 23.84 -0.69
CA PHE A 229 18.53 22.88 -1.73
C PHE A 229 18.09 23.40 -3.10
N LYS A 230 18.80 23.02 -4.16
CA LYS A 230 18.42 23.40 -5.52
C LYS A 230 17.13 22.71 -5.94
N ARG A 231 16.30 23.40 -6.72
CA ARG A 231 15.10 22.81 -7.32
C ARG A 231 15.46 22.00 -8.56
N ASP A 232 16.23 20.94 -8.35
CA ASP A 232 16.58 19.95 -9.36
C ASP A 232 16.25 18.54 -8.84
N HIS A 233 16.63 17.55 -9.66
CA HIS A 233 16.44 16.12 -9.44
C HIS A 233 17.74 15.43 -9.00
N ASP A 234 18.66 16.19 -8.39
CA ASP A 234 19.94 15.68 -7.90
C ASP A 234 19.77 15.09 -6.48
N LEU A 235 19.67 13.76 -6.42
CA LEU A 235 19.55 13.07 -5.14
C LEU A 235 20.80 13.25 -4.27
N MET A 236 21.97 13.38 -4.89
CA MET A 236 23.19 13.58 -4.11
C MET A 236 23.23 14.95 -3.46
N GLY A 237 22.87 16.01 -4.18
CA GLY A 237 22.73 17.35 -3.60
C GLY A 237 21.74 17.38 -2.43
N LEU A 238 20.62 16.67 -2.53
CA LEU A 238 19.64 16.55 -1.44
C LEU A 238 20.19 15.77 -0.23
N HIS A 239 20.91 14.67 -0.46
CA HIS A 239 21.54 13.92 0.63
C HIS A 239 22.62 14.74 1.33
N GLU A 240 23.45 15.47 0.60
CA GLU A 240 24.47 16.35 1.20
C GLU A 240 23.84 17.48 2.01
N ALA A 241 22.70 18.03 1.57
CA ALA A 241 21.93 18.99 2.33
C ALA A 241 21.43 18.39 3.65
N LEU A 242 20.76 17.22 3.60
CA LEU A 242 20.22 16.56 4.78
C LEU A 242 21.31 16.08 5.75
N ALA A 243 22.43 15.57 5.24
CA ALA A 243 23.54 15.05 6.03
C ALA A 243 24.21 16.11 6.92
N ARG A 244 24.08 17.41 6.60
CA ARG A 244 24.56 18.51 7.47
C ARG A 244 23.88 18.50 8.84
N SER A 245 22.63 18.05 8.88
CA SER A 245 21.81 18.03 10.09
C SER A 245 21.60 16.61 10.65
N ALA A 246 22.13 15.59 9.97
CA ALA A 246 22.06 14.19 10.38
C ALA A 246 23.45 13.53 10.27
N PRO A 247 24.34 13.77 11.25
CA PRO A 247 25.69 13.19 11.26
C PRO A 247 25.63 11.66 11.18
N GLY A 248 26.43 11.08 10.28
CA GLY A 248 26.49 9.63 10.05
C GLY A 248 25.52 9.10 8.98
N LEU A 249 24.63 9.93 8.43
CA LEU A 249 23.76 9.53 7.34
C LEU A 249 24.56 9.26 6.05
N ASN A 250 24.66 8.00 5.64
CA ASN A 250 25.32 7.61 4.39
C ASN A 250 24.38 6.83 3.46
N LEU A 251 23.77 7.53 2.51
CA LEU A 251 22.88 6.95 1.50
C LEU A 251 23.53 6.83 0.12
N LYS A 252 24.79 7.27 -0.05
CA LYS A 252 25.41 7.50 -1.37
C LYS A 252 25.35 6.27 -2.29
N HIS A 253 25.60 5.08 -1.73
CA HIS A 253 25.56 3.83 -2.48
C HIS A 253 24.15 3.52 -3.02
N LEU A 254 23.10 3.75 -2.21
CA LEU A 254 21.71 3.57 -2.64
C LEU A 254 21.31 4.61 -3.69
N LEU A 255 21.72 5.87 -3.51
CA LEU A 255 21.36 6.95 -4.44
C LEU A 255 21.95 6.74 -5.83
N ALA A 256 23.13 6.11 -5.94
CA ALA A 256 23.73 5.76 -7.22
C ALA A 256 22.86 4.77 -8.03
N ASP A 257 22.20 3.83 -7.35
CA ASP A 257 21.31 2.86 -8.01
C ASP A 257 19.97 3.48 -8.44
N ILE A 258 19.56 4.58 -7.79
CA ILE A 258 18.28 5.26 -8.04
C ILE A 258 18.42 6.35 -9.12
N GLN A 259 19.52 7.11 -9.09
CA GLN A 259 19.68 8.30 -9.91
C GLN A 259 19.54 7.97 -11.40
N CYS A 260 18.67 8.72 -12.07
CA CYS A 260 18.47 8.65 -13.51
C CYS A 260 18.11 10.02 -14.09
N GLY A 261 18.32 10.20 -15.40
CA GLY A 261 17.91 11.41 -16.10
C GLY A 261 16.44 11.35 -16.53
N ALA A 262 15.81 12.51 -16.69
CA ALA A 262 14.41 12.63 -17.11
C ALA A 262 14.07 11.93 -18.44
N GLY A 263 15.08 11.66 -19.28
CA GLY A 263 14.97 10.98 -20.57
C GLY A 263 14.49 9.53 -20.49
N VAL A 264 14.72 8.83 -19.37
CA VAL A 264 14.31 7.42 -19.21
C VAL A 264 12.80 7.22 -19.38
N ARG A 265 12.00 8.26 -19.09
CA ARG A 265 10.53 8.24 -19.28
C ARG A 265 10.12 8.06 -20.73
N TYR A 266 10.89 8.61 -21.66
CA TYR A 266 10.55 8.63 -23.07
C TYR A 266 11.05 7.40 -23.83
N ASN A 267 11.55 6.38 -23.11
CA ASN A 267 12.26 5.24 -23.70
C ASN A 267 13.34 5.71 -24.68
N ASP A 268 14.05 6.79 -24.31
CA ASP A 268 15.12 7.34 -25.14
C ASP A 268 16.13 6.24 -25.47
N PRO A 269 16.34 5.90 -26.76
CA PRO A 269 17.28 4.86 -27.17
C PRO A 269 18.71 5.10 -26.68
N LYS A 270 19.07 6.35 -26.32
CA LYS A 270 20.38 6.71 -25.77
C LYS A 270 20.49 6.43 -24.28
N THR A 271 19.37 6.30 -23.57
CA THR A 271 19.33 6.00 -22.13
C THR A 271 18.32 4.89 -21.83
N PRO A 272 18.48 3.69 -22.45
CA PRO A 272 17.55 2.59 -22.25
C PRO A 272 17.57 2.16 -20.79
N SER A 273 16.40 1.84 -20.26
CA SER A 273 16.25 1.32 -18.91
C SER A 273 15.93 -0.16 -18.96
N THR A 274 16.72 -0.97 -18.25
CA THR A 274 16.51 -2.41 -18.16
C THR A 274 15.66 -2.79 -16.97
N ARG A 275 15.13 -4.02 -17.00
CA ARG A 275 14.43 -4.63 -15.86
C ARG A 275 15.28 -4.60 -14.59
N GLN A 276 16.56 -4.97 -14.70
CA GLN A 276 17.49 -5.00 -13.56
C GLN A 276 17.72 -3.61 -12.98
N GLN A 277 17.86 -2.58 -13.82
CA GLN A 277 18.01 -1.20 -13.36
C GLN A 277 16.74 -0.68 -12.68
N ALA A 278 15.56 -1.00 -13.20
CA ALA A 278 14.28 -0.64 -12.57
C ALA A 278 14.12 -1.30 -11.20
N TYR A 279 14.42 -2.59 -11.12
CA TYR A 279 14.36 -3.33 -9.86
C TYR A 279 15.36 -2.83 -8.82
N ALA A 280 16.61 -2.59 -9.23
CA ALA A 280 17.65 -2.04 -8.35
C ALA A 280 17.26 -0.65 -7.81
N ALA A 281 16.76 0.24 -8.68
CA ALA A 281 16.29 1.57 -8.28
C ALA A 281 15.12 1.48 -7.29
N HIS A 282 14.17 0.56 -7.50
CA HIS A 282 13.05 0.35 -6.58
C HIS A 282 13.50 -0.18 -5.21
N LYS A 283 14.35 -1.21 -5.19
CA LYS A 283 14.89 -1.77 -3.94
C LYS A 283 15.69 -0.71 -3.17
N ALA A 284 16.52 0.05 -3.86
CA ALA A 284 17.31 1.11 -3.26
C ALA A 284 16.44 2.26 -2.73
N SER A 285 15.38 2.67 -3.45
CA SER A 285 14.49 3.75 -3.00
C SER A 285 13.73 3.36 -1.72
N LEU A 286 13.29 2.10 -1.61
CA LEU A 286 12.70 1.55 -0.39
C LEU A 286 13.68 1.57 0.79
N LEU A 287 14.93 1.15 0.56
CA LEU A 287 15.98 1.18 1.60
C LEU A 287 16.28 2.59 2.07
N VAL A 288 16.31 3.58 1.17
CA VAL A 288 16.46 4.99 1.54
C VAL A 288 15.32 5.44 2.44
N VAL A 289 14.06 5.15 2.06
CA VAL A 289 12.90 5.54 2.86
C VAL A 289 12.90 4.82 4.21
N ARG A 290 13.30 3.55 4.27
CA ARG A 290 13.46 2.81 5.54
C ARG A 290 14.45 3.52 6.48
N VAL A 291 15.67 3.81 6.00
CA VAL A 291 16.71 4.47 6.81
C VAL A 291 16.25 5.85 7.29
N LEU A 292 15.63 6.64 6.41
CA LEU A 292 15.11 7.96 6.77
C LEU A 292 13.87 7.89 7.68
N GLY A 293 13.07 6.84 7.54
CA GLY A 293 11.87 6.58 8.31
C GLY A 293 12.13 6.38 9.80
N GLU A 294 13.30 5.83 10.13
CA GLU A 294 13.76 5.59 11.51
C GLU A 294 14.29 6.84 12.20
N ALA A 295 14.59 7.91 11.45
CA ALA A 295 15.13 9.14 12.00
C ALA A 295 14.14 9.75 13.02
N LYS A 296 14.66 10.04 14.22
CA LYS A 296 13.96 10.83 15.23
C LYS A 296 14.43 12.26 15.10
N TYR A 297 13.56 13.13 14.59
CA TYR A 297 13.77 14.57 14.70
C TYR A 297 13.23 14.98 16.07
N GLY A 298 14.09 15.62 16.87
CA GLY A 298 13.79 16.03 18.24
C GLY A 298 12.75 17.14 18.32
#